data_AF-A0A2H9RAN5-F1
#
_entry.id   AF-A0A2H9RAN5-F1
#
_cell.length_a   1.000
_cell.length_b   1.000
_cell.length_c   1.000
_cell.angle_alpha   90.00
_cell.angle_beta   90.00
_cell.angle_gamma   90.00
#
_symmetry.space_group_name_H-M   'P 1'
#
loop_
_entity.id
_entity.type
_entity.pdbx_description
1 polymer ?
#
loop_
_entity_poly.entity_id
_entity_poly.type
_entity_poly.pdbx_seq_one_letter_code
_entity_poly.pdbx_strand_id
1 'polypeptide(L)' 'MLKGMEIFVDCTITVKINSCKSITTIAHQNKFAGFFCEWDSSIILPEYCGLGKSISKGFGVVISLK' A
#
# COMPACT_ATOMS: atom_id res chain seq x y z
N MET A 1 -4.53 -0.14 8.21
CA MET A 1 -3.72 1.01 8.66
C MET A 1 -4.54 1.94 9.55
N LEU A 2 -5.46 2.74 8.99
CA LEU A 2 -6.18 3.80 9.72
C LEU A 2 -6.87 3.34 11.03
N LYS A 3 -7.64 2.25 11.00
CA LYS A 3 -8.24 1.66 12.22
C LYS A 3 -7.21 1.31 13.30
N GLY A 4 -6.02 0.85 12.91
CA GLY A 4 -4.94 0.53 13.85
C GLY A 4 -4.25 1.76 14.43
N MET A 5 -4.53 2.94 13.88
CA MET A 5 -4.11 4.25 14.40
C MET A 5 -5.27 5.00 15.06
N GLU A 6 -6.40 4.33 15.31
CA GLU A 6 -7.62 4.93 15.87
C GLU A 6 -8.20 6.08 15.03
N ILE A 7 -7.91 6.08 13.73
CA ILE A 7 -8.48 7.02 12.76
C ILE A 7 -9.72 6.38 12.15
N PHE A 8 -10.87 7.02 12.36
CA PHE A 8 -12.16 6.64 11.79
C PHE A 8 -12.44 7.46 10.54
N VAL A 9 -12.85 6.79 9.47
CA VAL A 9 -13.18 7.41 8.19
C VAL A 9 -14.68 7.28 7.99
N ASP A 10 -15.35 8.41 7.83
CA ASP A 10 -16.80 8.54 7.58
C ASP A 10 -17.12 8.86 6.11
N CYS A 11 -16.09 8.90 5.25
CA CYS A 11 -16.22 9.14 3.82
C CYS A 11 -15.87 7.89 2.99
N THR A 12 -16.36 7.86 1.75
CA THR A 12 -15.99 6.82 0.79
C THR A 12 -14.59 7.10 0.25
N ILE A 13 -13.68 6.14 0.43
CA ILE A 13 -12.35 6.17 -0.20
C ILE A 13 -12.45 5.55 -1.59
N THR A 14 -12.19 6.36 -2.62
CA THR A 14 -12.11 5.91 -4.01
C THR A 14 -10.66 5.68 -4.40
N VAL A 15 -10.39 4.61 -5.13
CA VAL A 15 -9.07 4.26 -5.66
C VAL A 15 -9.21 3.90 -7.13
N LYS A 16 -8.34 4.45 -7.97
CA LYS A 16 -8.21 4.09 -9.38
C LYS A 16 -6.80 3.57 -9.63
N ILE A 17 -6.67 2.31 -10.00
CA ILE A 17 -5.38 1.70 -10.31
C ILE A 17 -5.01 2.09 -11.74
N ASN A 18 -3.87 2.76 -11.90
CA ASN A 18 -3.37 3.24 -13.19
C ASN A 18 -2.47 2.20 -13.85
N SER A 19 -1.57 1.61 -13.08
CA SER A 19 -0.70 0.53 -13.53
C SER A 19 -0.50 -0.45 -12.37
N CYS A 20 -0.37 -1.74 -12.69
CA CYS A 20 0.10 -2.68 -11.69
C CYS A 20 0.83 -3.87 -12.33
N LYS A 21 2.02 -4.15 -11.81
CA LYS A 21 2.90 -5.23 -12.24
C LYS A 21 3.10 -6.22 -11.11
N SER A 22 2.77 -7.49 -11.38
CA SER A 22 3.09 -8.59 -10.47
C SER A 22 4.60 -8.85 -10.47
N ILE A 23 5.15 -9.08 -9.29
CA ILE A 23 6.54 -9.48 -9.06
C ILE A 23 6.59 -10.67 -8.12
N THR A 24 7.59 -11.52 -8.26
CA THR A 24 7.87 -12.54 -7.24
C THR A 24 8.70 -11.92 -6.13
N THR A 25 8.26 -12.06 -4.89
CA THR A 25 8.96 -11.59 -3.70
C THR A 25 9.23 -12.73 -2.73
N ILE A 26 10.13 -12.52 -1.76
CA ILE A 26 10.46 -13.47 -0.72
C ILE A 26 10.17 -12.82 0.64
N ALA A 27 9.30 -13.44 1.43
CA ALA A 27 9.05 -13.07 2.82
C ALA A 27 9.12 -14.32 3.69
N HIS A 28 9.77 -14.23 4.86
CA HIS A 28 9.93 -15.39 5.76
C HIS A 28 10.44 -16.65 5.04
N GLN A 29 11.43 -16.50 4.16
CA GLN A 29 12.02 -17.58 3.34
C GLN A 29 11.06 -18.26 2.35
N ASN A 30 9.84 -17.74 2.19
CA ASN A 30 8.83 -18.27 1.27
C ASN A 30 8.63 -17.31 0.10
N LYS A 31 8.34 -17.85 -1.09
CA LYS A 31 8.05 -17.06 -2.30
C LYS A 31 6.57 -16.66 -2.31
N PHE A 32 6.30 -15.41 -2.63
CA PHE A 32 4.97 -14.84 -2.77
C PHE A 32 4.86 -14.00 -4.03
N ALA A 33 3.63 -13.80 -4.50
CA ALA A 33 3.34 -12.73 -5.45
C ALA A 33 3.26 -11.40 -4.68
N GLY A 34 4.03 -10.42 -5.13
CA GLY A 34 3.95 -9.02 -4.74
C GLY A 34 3.53 -8.18 -5.93
N PHE A 35 3.31 -6.89 -5.69
CA PHE A 35 2.82 -5.96 -6.70
C PHE A 35 3.55 -4.63 -6.59
N PHE A 36 3.97 -4.08 -7.73
CA PHE A 36 4.24 -2.66 -7.88
C PHE A 36 3.05 -2.05 -8.60
N CYS A 37 2.31 -1.18 -7.93
CA CYS A 37 1.18 -0.49 -8.53
C CYS A 37 1.35 1.03 -8.41
N GLU A 38 0.77 1.74 -9.37
CA GLU A 38 0.53 3.18 -9.33
C GLU A 38 -0.99 3.39 -9.32
N TRP A 39 -1.48 4.30 -8.48
CA TRP A 39 -2.90 4.54 -8.33
C TRP A 39 -3.18 5.99 -7.92
N ASP A 40 -4.37 6.46 -8.28
CA ASP A 40 -4.96 7.68 -7.75
C ASP A 40 -5.90 7.33 -6.60
N SER A 41 -5.99 8.20 -5.59
CA SER A 41 -6.94 8.03 -4.48
C SER A 41 -7.58 9.35 -4.06
N SER A 42 -8.79 9.26 -3.51
CA SER A 42 -9.49 10.41 -2.91
C SER A 42 -8.94 10.81 -1.53
N ILE A 43 -7.94 10.10 -1.00
CA ILE A 43 -7.26 10.43 0.25
C ILE A 43 -5.77 10.64 0.03
N ILE A 44 -5.16 11.45 0.90
CA ILE A 44 -3.72 11.64 0.95
C ILE A 44 -3.15 10.74 2.04
N LEU A 45 -2.10 10.00 1.69
CA LEU A 45 -1.35 9.19 2.63
C LEU A 45 -0.01 9.86 2.94
N PRO A 46 0.51 9.75 4.19
CA PRO A 46 1.84 10.23 4.50
C PRO A 46 2.92 9.54 3.66
N GLU A 47 3.96 10.28 3.29
CA GLU A 47 5.13 9.73 2.60
C GLU A 47 5.74 8.57 3.39
N TYR A 48 6.15 7.53 2.65
CA TYR A 48 6.77 6.31 3.18
C TYR A 48 5.89 5.50 4.14
N CYS A 49 4.58 5.74 4.17
CA CYS A 49 3.67 4.88 4.93
C CYS A 49 3.56 3.48 4.29
N GLY A 50 3.30 2.47 5.10
CA GLY A 50 3.19 1.08 4.63
C GLY A 50 1.74 0.60 4.56
N LEU A 51 1.39 -0.05 3.46
CA LEU A 51 0.10 -0.71 3.24
C LEU A 51 0.25 -2.22 2.99
N GLY A 52 -0.76 -2.99 3.39
CA GLY A 52 -0.80 -4.43 3.15
C GLY A 52 -0.12 -5.26 4.25
N LYS A 53 0.65 -6.27 3.85
CA LYS A 53 1.24 -7.28 4.75
C LYS A 53 2.75 -7.10 4.85
N SER A 54 3.33 -7.55 5.96
CA SER A 54 4.78 -7.53 6.21
C SER A 54 5.40 -6.13 6.12
N ILE A 55 4.62 -5.09 6.45
CA ILE A 55 5.03 -3.68 6.41
C ILE A 55 6.30 -3.44 7.25
N SER A 56 6.40 -4.09 8.42
CA SER A 56 7.58 -4.01 9.29
C SER A 56 8.88 -4.57 8.68
N LYS A 57 8.80 -5.23 7.52
CA LYS A 57 9.95 -5.70 6.73
C LYS A 57 10.24 -4.83 5.51
N GLY A 58 9.55 -3.69 5.37
CA GLY A 58 9.71 -2.75 4.27
C GLY A 58 8.81 -3.02 3.05
N PHE A 59 7.81 -3.89 3.17
CA PHE A 59 6.86 -4.13 2.08
C PHE A 59 5.73 -3.11 2.04
N GLY A 60 5.22 -2.85 0.83
CA GLY A 60 4.04 -2.02 0.62
C GLY A 60 4.23 -0.55 0.97
N VAL A 61 5.48 -0.07 0.93
CA VAL A 61 5.79 1.35 1.11
C VAL A 61 5.16 2.16 -0.02
N VAL A 62 4.48 3.23 0.36
CA VAL A 62 3.80 4.17 -0.55
C VAL A 62 4.61 5.45 -0.60
N ILE A 63 4.75 6.00 -1.80
CA ILE A 63 5.31 7.32 -2.06
C ILE A 63 4.34 8.10 -2.95
N SER A 64 4.20 9.41 -2.74
CA SER A 64 3.43 10.22 -3.69
C SER A 64 4.26 10.44 -4.94
N LEU A 65 3.66 10.18 -6.09
CA LEU A 65 4.24 10.55 -7.38
C LEU A 65 3.98 12.06 -7.57
N LYS A 66 5.04 12.82 -7.86
CA LYS A 66 4.94 14.26 -8.14
C LYS A 66 4.34 14.52 -9.51
#